data_AF-A0A328EIQ1-F1
#
_entry.id   AF-A0A328EIQ1-F1
#
_cell.length_a   1.000
_cell.length_b   1.000
_cell.length_c   1.000
_cell.angle_alpha   90.00
_cell.angle_beta   90.00
_cell.angle_gamma   90.00
#
_symmetry.space_group_name_H-M   'P 1'
#
loop_
_entity.id
_entity.type
_entity.pdbx_description
1 polymer ?
#
loop_
_entity_poly.entity_id
_entity_poly.type
_entity_poly.pdbx_seq_one_letter_code
_entity_poly.pdbx_strand_id
1 'polypeptide(L)'
;MLDLILENRKLKKQLEIAEKWIKREVLSNIKNINIERISGESIDQKENFFSENIEELVYNQVSDFFGEERFIYFSKDILENIVSSELLFSFLRKNKQVDGLAMLISYQKIFDLLIEEQITKPFRKYFNSKNLTFSLENDLIEKNLYNVLFNGHILGFSRFFALLKNISEDKVKFPYSKAFLEFLEKYSYIKNILLDDEFIDLYGKIVDLEVFGAKRHIGKVSFDDIFLTRKYFFGDFVDKNCFFYKLSFIYEI
;
A
#
# COMPACT_ATOMS: atom_id res chain seq x y z
N MET A 1 -5.18 -38.66 -13.76
CA MET A 1 -4.77 -37.68 -14.81
C MET A 1 -4.93 -36.25 -14.31
N LEU A 2 -6.04 -35.87 -13.67
CA LEU A 2 -6.19 -34.55 -13.02
C LEU A 2 -5.22 -34.32 -11.85
N ASP A 3 -4.97 -35.33 -11.02
CA ASP A 3 -4.06 -35.21 -9.86
C ASP A 3 -2.62 -34.90 -10.28
N LEU A 4 -2.13 -35.56 -11.34
CA LEU A 4 -0.82 -35.30 -11.93
C LEU A 4 -0.68 -33.87 -12.49
N ILE A 5 -1.76 -33.28 -13.00
CA ILE A 5 -1.77 -31.90 -13.52
C ILE A 5 -1.72 -30.88 -12.36
N LEU A 6 -2.47 -31.14 -11.30
CA LEU A 6 -2.45 -30.33 -10.08
C LEU A 6 -1.10 -30.40 -9.38
N GLU A 7 -0.54 -31.60 -9.27
CA GLU A 7 0.79 -31.85 -8.71
C GLU A 7 1.88 -31.16 -9.53
N ASN A 8 1.83 -31.24 -10.87
CA ASN A 8 2.78 -30.54 -11.74
C ASN A 8 2.71 -29.00 -11.58
N ARG A 9 1.50 -28.44 -11.46
CA ARG A 9 1.33 -27.00 -11.17
C ARG A 9 1.92 -26.62 -9.81
N LYS A 10 1.70 -27.44 -8.79
CA LYS A 10 2.26 -27.22 -7.44
C LYS A 10 3.79 -27.27 -7.47
N LEU A 11 4.36 -28.26 -8.14
CA LEU A 11 5.81 -28.43 -8.30
C LEU A 11 6.44 -27.28 -9.08
N LYS A 12 5.81 -26.79 -10.15
CA LYS A 12 6.29 -25.59 -10.88
C LYS A 12 6.31 -24.34 -10.00
N LYS A 13 5.27 -24.15 -9.19
CA LYS A 13 5.21 -23.03 -8.24
C LYS A 13 6.29 -23.15 -7.16
N GLN A 14 6.54 -24.36 -6.67
CA GLN A 14 7.63 -24.62 -5.71
C GLN A 14 9.02 -24.43 -6.32
N LEU A 15 9.22 -24.81 -7.58
CA LEU A 15 10.46 -24.58 -8.31
C LEU A 15 10.73 -23.08 -8.52
N GLU A 16 9.70 -22.33 -8.90
CA GLU A 16 9.80 -20.87 -9.03
C GLU A 16 10.17 -20.20 -7.68
N ILE A 17 9.66 -20.73 -6.57
CA ILE A 17 10.01 -20.29 -5.21
C ILE A 17 11.48 -20.61 -4.90
N ALA A 18 11.93 -21.84 -5.19
CA ALA A 18 13.31 -22.25 -4.95
C ALA A 18 14.31 -21.44 -5.80
N GLU A 19 13.99 -21.14 -7.05
CA GLU A 19 14.83 -20.31 -7.93
C GLU A 19 14.94 -18.87 -7.42
N LYS A 20 13.83 -18.30 -6.91
CA LYS A 20 13.85 -16.98 -6.27
C LYS A 20 14.66 -17.00 -4.98
N TRP A 21 14.56 -18.07 -4.19
CA TRP A 21 15.32 -18.24 -2.94
C TRP A 21 16.83 -18.34 -3.19
N ILE A 22 17.25 -19.17 -4.15
CA ILE A 22 18.67 -19.29 -4.54
C ILE A 22 19.22 -17.96 -5.05
N LYS A 23 18.47 -17.23 -5.88
CA LYS A 23 18.88 -15.89 -6.34
C LYS A 23 19.04 -14.93 -5.16
N ARG A 24 18.11 -14.93 -4.20
CA ARG A 24 18.17 -14.09 -3.00
C ARG A 24 19.36 -14.43 -2.11
N GLU A 25 19.66 -15.71 -1.89
CA GLU A 25 20.77 -16.11 -1.01
C GLU A 25 22.13 -15.81 -1.65
N VAL A 26 22.26 -15.97 -2.96
CA VAL A 26 23.44 -15.54 -3.71
C VAL A 26 23.61 -14.02 -3.62
N LEU A 27 22.54 -13.24 -3.80
CA LEU A 27 22.60 -11.77 -3.68
C LEU A 27 22.90 -11.31 -2.25
N SER A 28 22.34 -11.97 -1.23
CA SER A 28 22.62 -11.70 0.19
C SER A 28 24.09 -11.98 0.54
N ASN A 29 24.65 -13.08 0.04
CA ASN A 29 26.06 -13.40 0.22
C ASN A 29 26.99 -12.41 -0.51
N ILE A 30 26.62 -11.99 -1.73
CA ILE A 30 27.33 -10.91 -2.45
C ILE A 30 27.27 -9.60 -1.66
N LYS A 31 26.12 -9.27 -1.07
CA LYS A 31 25.92 -8.09 -0.21
C LYS A 31 26.79 -8.15 1.04
N ASN A 32 26.89 -9.29 1.72
CA ASN A 32 27.75 -9.45 2.90
C ASN A 32 29.23 -9.29 2.52
N ILE A 33 29.67 -9.89 1.42
CA ILE A 33 31.03 -9.75 0.88
C ILE A 33 31.33 -8.29 0.51
N ASN A 34 30.35 -7.57 -0.05
CA ASN A 34 30.52 -6.17 -0.45
C ASN A 34 30.48 -5.21 0.75
N ILE A 35 29.63 -5.46 1.77
CA ILE A 35 29.58 -4.68 3.01
C ILE A 35 30.89 -4.81 3.79
N GLU A 36 31.47 -6.01 3.87
CA GLU A 36 32.79 -6.23 4.47
C GLU A 36 33.88 -5.43 3.74
N ARG A 37 33.78 -5.32 2.41
CA ARG A 37 34.69 -4.53 1.56
C ARG A 37 34.58 -3.01 1.77
N ILE A 38 33.39 -2.50 2.05
CA ILE A 38 33.06 -1.06 2.18
C ILE A 38 33.56 -0.46 3.52
N SER A 39 33.91 -1.31 4.50
CA SER A 39 34.44 -0.85 5.81
C SER A 39 35.75 -0.05 5.71
N GLY A 40 36.45 -0.09 4.56
CA GLY A 40 37.69 0.64 4.29
C GLY A 40 37.63 1.78 3.26
N GLU A 41 36.47 2.09 2.66
CA GLU A 41 36.38 3.03 1.52
C GLU A 41 35.97 4.47 1.90
N SER A 42 36.34 5.43 1.04
CA SER A 42 36.07 6.87 1.24
C SER A 42 34.59 7.23 1.04
N ILE A 43 34.18 8.40 1.55
CA ILE A 43 32.76 8.85 1.53
C ILE A 43 32.24 8.98 0.08
N ASP A 44 33.05 9.48 -0.85
CA ASP A 44 32.66 9.65 -2.26
C ASP A 44 32.49 8.30 -2.98
N GLN A 45 33.30 7.29 -2.63
CA GLN A 45 33.17 5.93 -3.16
C GLN A 45 31.90 5.25 -2.63
N LYS A 46 31.57 5.48 -1.36
CA LYS A 46 30.30 5.02 -0.77
C LYS A 46 29.11 5.67 -1.47
N GLU A 47 29.13 6.98 -1.70
CA GLU A 47 28.03 7.67 -2.39
C GLU A 47 27.82 7.17 -3.83
N ASN A 48 28.89 6.92 -4.58
CA ASN A 48 28.79 6.36 -5.93
C ASN A 48 28.24 4.93 -5.91
N PHE A 49 28.72 4.07 -5.01
CA PHE A 49 28.19 2.72 -4.83
C PHE A 49 26.71 2.69 -4.43
N PHE A 50 26.31 3.58 -3.52
CA PHE A 50 24.91 3.75 -3.13
C PHE A 50 24.07 4.21 -4.32
N SER A 51 24.57 5.11 -5.17
CA SER A 51 23.84 5.57 -6.36
C SER A 51 23.67 4.47 -7.41
N GLU A 52 24.65 3.58 -7.56
CA GLU A 52 24.61 2.47 -8.52
C GLU A 52 23.71 1.31 -8.09
N ASN A 53 23.48 1.14 -6.78
CA ASN A 53 22.74 -0.01 -6.22
C ASN A 53 21.46 0.39 -5.44
N ILE A 54 21.01 1.63 -5.52
CA ILE A 54 19.90 2.14 -4.69
C ILE A 54 18.59 1.39 -4.95
N GLU A 55 18.32 0.99 -6.19
CA GLU A 55 17.10 0.25 -6.55
C GLU A 55 17.09 -1.15 -5.90
N GLU A 56 18.23 -1.85 -5.94
CA GLU A 56 18.37 -3.17 -5.31
C GLU A 56 18.32 -3.08 -3.78
N LEU A 57 18.93 -2.04 -3.20
CA LEU A 57 18.86 -1.78 -1.75
C LEU A 57 17.43 -1.49 -1.30
N VAL A 58 16.71 -0.64 -2.02
CA VAL A 58 15.30 -0.31 -1.74
C VAL A 58 14.44 -1.57 -1.91
N TYR A 59 14.63 -2.33 -2.98
CA TYR A 59 13.89 -3.58 -3.20
C TYR A 59 14.08 -4.57 -2.04
N ASN A 60 15.32 -4.78 -1.62
CA ASN A 60 15.63 -5.68 -0.50
C ASN A 60 15.05 -5.16 0.82
N GLN A 61 15.15 -3.85 1.10
CA GLN A 61 14.55 -3.25 2.30
C GLN A 61 13.03 -3.45 2.35
N VAL A 62 12.35 -3.23 1.23
CA VAL A 62 10.90 -3.43 1.11
C VAL A 62 10.55 -4.91 1.29
N SER A 63 11.30 -5.81 0.64
CA SER A 63 11.11 -7.27 0.77
C SER A 63 11.31 -7.75 2.21
N ASP A 64 12.37 -7.30 2.87
CA ASP A 64 12.70 -7.67 4.25
C ASP A 64 11.63 -7.14 5.23
N PHE A 65 11.13 -5.93 5.00
CA PHE A 65 10.12 -5.29 5.85
C PHE A 65 8.77 -6.01 5.79
N PHE A 66 8.23 -6.25 4.58
CA PHE A 66 6.95 -6.95 4.42
C PHE A 66 7.09 -8.46 4.59
N GLY A 67 8.29 -9.02 4.50
CA GLY A 67 8.51 -10.45 4.42
C GLY A 67 8.09 -11.02 3.07
N GLU A 68 8.71 -12.14 2.69
CA GLU A 68 8.54 -12.73 1.38
C GLU A 68 7.10 -13.09 1.05
N GLU A 69 6.34 -13.54 2.06
CA GLU A 69 4.97 -14.01 1.91
C GLU A 69 4.02 -12.90 1.44
N ARG A 70 4.14 -11.67 1.95
CA ARG A 70 3.30 -10.54 1.50
C ARG A 70 3.82 -9.88 0.24
N PHE A 71 5.14 -9.77 0.13
CA PHE A 71 5.80 -9.08 -0.99
C PHE A 71 5.42 -9.69 -2.35
N ILE A 72 5.22 -11.01 -2.43
CA ILE A 72 4.84 -11.69 -3.68
C ILE A 72 3.42 -11.37 -4.19
N TYR A 73 2.55 -10.86 -3.32
CA TYR A 73 1.16 -10.55 -3.69
C TYR A 73 0.98 -9.12 -4.17
N PHE A 74 1.95 -8.24 -3.94
CA PHE A 74 1.94 -6.91 -4.49
C PHE A 74 2.03 -6.95 -6.01
N SER A 75 1.15 -6.20 -6.68
CA SER A 75 1.25 -6.03 -8.11
C SER A 75 2.53 -5.28 -8.48
N LYS A 76 3.01 -5.51 -9.70
CA LYS A 76 4.22 -4.86 -10.22
C LYS A 76 4.12 -3.34 -10.08
N ASP A 77 2.95 -2.76 -10.39
CA ASP A 77 2.73 -1.32 -10.30
C ASP A 77 2.82 -0.80 -8.86
N ILE A 78 2.34 -1.55 -7.86
CA ILE A 78 2.50 -1.21 -6.44
C ILE A 78 3.99 -1.19 -6.08
N LEU A 79 4.74 -2.23 -6.44
CA LEU A 79 6.17 -2.33 -6.15
C LEU A 79 6.97 -1.20 -6.82
N GLU A 80 6.70 -0.90 -8.08
CA GLU A 80 7.36 0.20 -8.81
C GLU A 80 7.10 1.55 -8.14
N ASN A 81 5.88 1.81 -7.67
CA ASN A 81 5.58 3.05 -6.96
C ASN A 81 6.22 3.10 -5.57
N ILE A 82 6.33 1.97 -4.85
CA ILE A 82 7.08 1.90 -3.58
C ILE A 82 8.54 2.26 -3.84
N VAL A 83 9.20 1.59 -4.79
CA VAL A 83 10.61 1.84 -5.13
C VAL A 83 10.81 3.29 -5.57
N SER A 84 9.98 3.78 -6.50
CA SER A 84 10.05 5.15 -6.98
C SER A 84 9.91 6.17 -5.85
N SER A 85 9.01 5.92 -4.89
CA SER A 85 8.80 6.82 -3.76
C SER A 85 10.01 6.90 -2.83
N GLU A 86 10.75 5.80 -2.66
CA GLU A 86 11.95 5.77 -1.83
C GLU A 86 13.15 6.43 -2.53
N LEU A 87 13.29 6.28 -3.85
CA LEU A 87 14.26 7.02 -4.64
C LEU A 87 14.01 8.53 -4.53
N LEU A 88 12.75 8.96 -4.67
CA LEU A 88 12.34 10.35 -4.52
C LEU A 88 12.61 10.86 -3.09
N PHE A 89 12.37 10.05 -2.07
CA PHE A 89 12.67 10.41 -0.69
C PHE A 89 14.18 10.60 -0.45
N SER A 90 15.02 9.70 -0.97
CA SER A 90 16.48 9.82 -0.90
C SER A 90 16.97 11.14 -1.53
N PHE A 91 16.44 11.49 -2.70
CA PHE A 91 16.73 12.76 -3.36
C PHE A 91 16.27 13.97 -2.53
N LEU A 92 15.05 13.90 -1.98
CA LEU A 92 14.47 14.97 -1.18
C LEU A 92 15.28 15.21 0.12
N ARG A 93 15.84 14.16 0.73
CA ARG A 93 16.72 14.31 1.91
C ARG A 93 17.97 15.13 1.61
N LYS A 94 18.54 14.99 0.40
CA LYS A 94 19.68 15.80 -0.06
C LYS A 94 19.25 17.22 -0.45
N ASN A 95 18.01 17.40 -0.91
CA ASN A 95 17.49 18.67 -1.42
C ASN A 95 16.15 19.07 -0.77
N LYS A 96 16.18 19.43 0.52
CA LYS A 96 14.98 19.71 1.33
C LYS A 96 14.11 20.89 0.86
N GLN A 97 14.60 21.70 -0.08
CA GLN A 97 13.85 22.82 -0.67
C GLN A 97 12.95 22.40 -1.83
N VAL A 98 13.13 21.17 -2.34
CA VAL A 98 12.29 20.63 -3.42
C VAL A 98 10.91 20.28 -2.85
N ASP A 99 9.87 20.47 -3.66
CA ASP A 99 8.50 20.14 -3.29
C ASP A 99 8.28 18.61 -3.27
N GLY A 100 7.58 18.12 -2.24
CA GLY A 100 7.36 16.69 -1.99
C GLY A 100 6.23 16.05 -2.81
N LEU A 101 5.51 16.79 -3.66
CA LEU A 101 4.29 16.33 -4.32
C LEU A 101 4.48 15.05 -5.13
N ALA A 102 5.61 14.89 -5.81
CA ALA A 102 5.90 13.70 -6.61
C ALA A 102 5.84 12.41 -5.76
N MET A 103 6.31 12.48 -4.51
CA MET A 103 6.30 11.36 -3.59
C MET A 103 4.90 11.05 -3.06
N LEU A 104 4.12 12.08 -2.73
CA LEU A 104 2.72 11.89 -2.35
C LEU A 104 1.89 11.29 -3.48
N ILE A 105 2.17 11.64 -4.74
CA ILE A 105 1.52 11.02 -5.88
C ILE A 105 1.83 9.51 -5.91
N SER A 106 3.08 9.11 -5.66
CA SER A 106 3.43 7.69 -5.55
C SER A 106 2.69 7.02 -4.38
N TYR A 107 2.64 7.62 -3.19
CA TYR A 107 1.90 7.07 -2.04
C TYR A 107 0.40 6.93 -2.33
N GLN A 108 -0.20 7.93 -2.97
CA GLN A 108 -1.60 7.88 -3.39
C GLN A 108 -1.84 6.75 -4.39
N LYS A 109 -0.97 6.57 -5.38
CA LYS A 109 -1.08 5.48 -6.37
C LYS A 109 -0.98 4.11 -5.72
N ILE A 110 -0.04 3.93 -4.78
CA ILE A 110 0.12 2.68 -4.02
C ILE A 110 -1.19 2.34 -3.31
N PHE A 111 -1.76 3.32 -2.60
CA PHE A 111 -3.05 3.16 -1.94
C PHE A 111 -4.17 2.87 -2.95
N ASP A 112 -4.34 3.67 -3.99
CA ASP A 112 -5.43 3.54 -4.96
C ASP A 112 -5.40 2.18 -5.66
N LEU A 113 -4.22 1.67 -6.01
CA LEU A 113 -4.05 0.36 -6.62
C LEU A 113 -4.47 -0.76 -5.66
N LEU A 114 -3.96 -0.75 -4.42
CA LEU A 114 -4.31 -1.76 -3.43
C LEU A 114 -5.82 -1.76 -3.15
N ILE A 115 -6.40 -0.58 -2.94
CA ILE A 115 -7.82 -0.42 -2.64
C ILE A 115 -8.68 -0.81 -3.84
N GLU A 116 -8.27 -0.50 -5.06
CA GLU A 116 -8.99 -0.95 -6.26
C GLU A 116 -8.95 -2.48 -6.40
N GLU A 117 -7.78 -3.09 -6.24
CA GLU A 117 -7.56 -4.53 -6.34
C GLU A 117 -8.32 -5.33 -5.27
N GLN A 118 -8.18 -4.92 -4.00
CA GLN A 118 -8.59 -5.73 -2.86
C GLN A 118 -9.93 -5.36 -2.26
N ILE A 119 -10.44 -4.15 -2.51
CA ILE A 119 -11.66 -3.66 -1.87
C ILE A 119 -12.70 -3.25 -2.91
N THR A 120 -12.36 -2.32 -3.79
CA THR A 120 -13.32 -1.67 -4.67
C THR A 120 -13.86 -2.64 -5.72
N LYS A 121 -12.99 -3.39 -6.42
CA LYS A 121 -13.42 -4.42 -7.38
C LYS A 121 -14.22 -5.54 -6.70
N PRO A 122 -13.76 -6.14 -5.58
CA PRO A 122 -14.55 -7.11 -4.84
C PRO A 122 -15.90 -6.58 -4.37
N PHE A 123 -15.97 -5.34 -3.89
CA PHE A 123 -17.21 -4.69 -3.49
C PHE A 123 -18.18 -4.52 -4.67
N ARG A 124 -17.72 -4.01 -5.82
CA ARG A 124 -18.55 -3.93 -7.04
C ARG A 124 -19.09 -5.30 -7.44
N LYS A 125 -18.24 -6.35 -7.40
CA LYS A 125 -18.64 -7.72 -7.70
C LYS A 125 -19.68 -8.25 -6.72
N TYR A 126 -19.49 -7.99 -5.42
CA TYR A 126 -20.46 -8.34 -4.38
C TYR A 126 -21.82 -7.66 -4.63
N PHE A 127 -21.81 -6.34 -4.83
CA PHE A 127 -23.01 -5.54 -5.06
C PHE A 127 -23.78 -6.03 -6.29
N ASN A 128 -23.09 -6.22 -7.42
CA ASN A 128 -23.68 -6.72 -8.65
C ASN A 128 -24.24 -8.14 -8.49
N SER A 129 -23.56 -9.02 -7.73
CA SER A 129 -24.04 -10.38 -7.49
C SER A 129 -25.36 -10.44 -6.69
N LYS A 130 -25.68 -9.35 -5.97
CA LYS A 130 -26.90 -9.23 -5.19
C LYS A 130 -28.04 -8.55 -5.96
N ASN A 131 -27.79 -8.08 -7.19
CA ASN A 131 -28.74 -7.31 -8.01
C ASN A 131 -29.40 -6.15 -7.24
N LEU A 132 -28.60 -5.44 -6.43
CA LEU A 132 -29.09 -4.32 -5.63
C LEU A 132 -29.17 -3.05 -6.46
N THR A 133 -30.22 -2.27 -6.25
CA THR A 133 -30.36 -0.91 -6.78
C THR A 133 -31.11 -0.08 -5.76
N PHE A 134 -30.57 1.08 -5.42
CA PHE A 134 -31.15 1.98 -4.42
C PHE A 134 -31.36 3.37 -5.01
N SER A 135 -32.25 4.15 -4.41
CA SER A 135 -32.35 5.58 -4.68
C SER A 135 -31.09 6.29 -4.19
N LEU A 136 -30.59 7.24 -4.97
CA LEU A 136 -29.43 8.03 -4.57
C LEU A 136 -29.85 9.07 -3.53
N GLU A 137 -29.27 8.96 -2.33
CA GLU A 137 -29.50 9.90 -1.24
C GLU A 137 -28.58 11.13 -1.35
N ASN A 138 -29.03 12.26 -0.80
CA ASN A 138 -28.26 13.51 -0.79
C ASN A 138 -27.19 13.52 0.33
N ASP A 139 -26.34 12.50 0.35
CA ASP A 139 -25.22 12.36 1.28
C ASP A 139 -23.90 12.20 0.51
N LEU A 140 -22.81 12.74 1.05
CA LEU A 140 -21.52 12.74 0.36
C LEU A 140 -20.94 11.32 0.20
N ILE A 141 -21.03 10.50 1.25
CA ILE A 141 -20.52 9.12 1.22
C ILE A 141 -21.38 8.28 0.29
N GLU A 142 -22.70 8.44 0.32
CA GLU A 142 -23.60 7.75 -0.62
C GLU A 142 -23.31 8.10 -2.07
N LYS A 143 -23.13 9.39 -2.39
CA LYS A 143 -22.73 9.82 -3.75
C LYS A 143 -21.38 9.23 -4.16
N ASN A 144 -20.43 9.14 -3.24
CA ASN A 144 -19.13 8.53 -3.51
C ASN A 144 -19.26 7.03 -3.80
N LEU A 145 -20.03 6.29 -2.99
CA LEU A 145 -20.28 4.87 -3.20
C LEU A 145 -21.06 4.61 -4.50
N TYR A 146 -22.04 5.46 -4.82
CA TYR A 146 -22.73 5.42 -6.10
C TYR A 146 -21.73 5.56 -7.27
N ASN A 147 -20.85 6.56 -7.22
CA ASN A 147 -19.84 6.75 -8.27
C ASN A 147 -18.87 5.55 -8.37
N VAL A 148 -18.54 4.94 -7.23
CA VAL A 148 -17.73 3.73 -7.20
C VAL A 148 -18.42 2.57 -7.90
N LEU A 149 -19.72 2.36 -7.63
CA LEU A 149 -20.50 1.24 -8.17
C LEU A 149 -20.85 1.42 -9.65
N PHE A 150 -21.26 2.63 -10.05
CA PHE A 150 -21.85 2.88 -11.37
C PHE A 150 -20.93 3.62 -12.34
N ASN A 151 -20.00 4.44 -11.84
CA ASN A 151 -19.11 5.26 -12.68
C ASN A 151 -17.66 4.75 -12.70
N GLY A 152 -17.38 3.61 -12.06
CA GLY A 152 -16.06 2.99 -12.06
C GLY A 152 -14.98 3.77 -11.28
N HIS A 153 -15.38 4.69 -10.39
CA HIS A 153 -14.43 5.43 -9.57
C HIS A 153 -13.81 4.53 -8.48
N ILE A 154 -12.56 4.82 -8.09
CA ILE A 154 -11.89 4.18 -6.95
C ILE A 154 -12.37 4.85 -5.65
N LEU A 155 -12.45 4.08 -4.55
CA LEU A 155 -12.61 4.63 -3.20
C LEU A 155 -11.33 5.38 -2.77
N GLY A 156 -11.25 6.67 -3.14
CA GLY A 156 -10.09 7.49 -2.84
C GLY A 156 -9.84 7.72 -1.35
N PHE A 157 -8.59 8.03 -1.00
CA PHE A 157 -8.03 8.04 0.36
C PHE A 157 -8.94 8.67 1.43
N SER A 158 -9.26 9.97 1.34
CA SER A 158 -10.06 10.63 2.38
C SER A 158 -11.51 10.14 2.44
N ARG A 159 -12.08 9.73 1.30
CA ARG A 159 -13.47 9.24 1.23
C ARG A 159 -13.59 7.86 1.83
N PHE A 160 -12.58 7.02 1.61
CA PHE A 160 -12.49 5.71 2.21
C PHE A 160 -12.37 5.80 3.74
N PHE A 161 -11.49 6.67 4.25
CA PHE A 161 -11.42 6.93 5.69
C PHE A 161 -12.76 7.39 6.28
N ALA A 162 -13.43 8.35 5.64
CA ALA A 162 -14.73 8.83 6.12
C ALA A 162 -15.80 7.72 6.18
N LEU A 163 -15.81 6.82 5.20
CA LEU A 163 -16.68 5.64 5.19
C LEU A 163 -16.35 4.68 6.35
N LEU A 164 -15.07 4.35 6.55
CA LEU A 164 -14.65 3.46 7.64
C LEU A 164 -14.96 4.06 9.02
N LYS A 165 -14.73 5.36 9.21
CA LYS A 165 -15.07 6.06 10.45
C LYS A 165 -16.58 6.05 10.73
N ASN A 166 -17.41 6.26 9.71
CA ASN A 166 -18.86 6.14 9.88
C ASN A 166 -19.29 4.71 10.26
N ILE A 167 -18.58 3.69 9.77
CA ILE A 167 -18.82 2.30 10.14
C ILE A 167 -18.39 2.03 11.58
N SER A 168 -17.17 2.43 11.97
CA SER A 168 -16.65 2.19 13.32
C SER A 168 -17.45 2.92 14.41
N GLU A 169 -18.09 4.03 14.08
CA GLU A 169 -18.93 4.81 15.01
C GLU A 169 -20.43 4.43 14.94
N ASP A 170 -20.80 3.34 14.26
CA ASP A 170 -22.20 2.90 14.05
C ASP A 170 -23.11 3.99 13.45
N LYS A 171 -22.56 4.87 12.59
CA LYS A 171 -23.26 5.98 11.94
C LYS A 171 -23.77 5.64 10.53
N VAL A 172 -23.72 4.36 10.14
CA VAL A 172 -24.20 3.89 8.83
C VAL A 172 -25.72 3.98 8.74
N LYS A 173 -26.23 4.91 7.94
CA LYS A 173 -27.67 5.18 7.83
C LYS A 173 -28.26 4.80 6.47
N PHE A 174 -27.48 4.92 5.41
CA PHE A 174 -27.99 4.90 4.04
C PHE A 174 -27.70 3.59 3.29
N PRO A 175 -28.44 3.28 2.21
CA PRO A 175 -28.42 1.97 1.58
C PRO A 175 -27.08 1.54 0.97
N TYR A 176 -26.33 2.42 0.31
CA TYR A 176 -25.04 2.02 -0.28
C TYR A 176 -23.98 1.78 0.81
N SER A 177 -23.95 2.61 1.85
CA SER A 177 -23.09 2.41 3.00
C SER A 177 -23.43 1.12 3.75
N LYS A 178 -24.71 0.78 3.88
CA LYS A 178 -25.16 -0.51 4.43
C LYS A 178 -24.67 -1.68 3.58
N ALA A 179 -24.80 -1.61 2.25
CA ALA A 179 -24.30 -2.64 1.36
C ALA A 179 -22.77 -2.81 1.45
N PHE A 180 -22.02 -1.73 1.69
CA PHE A 180 -20.58 -1.79 1.95
C PHE A 180 -20.27 -2.45 3.29
N LEU A 181 -21.04 -2.15 4.35
CA LEU A 181 -20.92 -2.82 5.64
C LEU A 181 -21.20 -4.33 5.51
N GLU A 182 -22.28 -4.73 4.83
CA GLU A 182 -22.58 -6.14 4.57
C GLU A 182 -21.47 -6.84 3.78
N PHE A 183 -20.85 -6.13 2.83
CA PHE A 183 -19.67 -6.62 2.13
C PHE A 183 -18.53 -6.89 3.12
N LEU A 184 -18.19 -5.94 4.00
CA LEU A 184 -17.16 -6.14 5.02
C LEU A 184 -17.51 -7.30 5.97
N GLU A 185 -18.78 -7.45 6.35
CA GLU A 185 -19.23 -8.57 7.19
C GLU A 185 -19.04 -9.93 6.50
N LYS A 186 -19.30 -10.00 5.19
CA LYS A 186 -19.02 -11.20 4.39
C LYS A 186 -17.53 -11.50 4.31
N TYR A 187 -16.69 -10.47 4.21
CA TYR A 187 -15.23 -10.58 4.15
C TYR A 187 -14.61 -10.12 5.47
N SER A 188 -14.94 -10.84 6.55
CA SER A 188 -14.62 -10.45 7.93
C SER A 188 -13.13 -10.20 8.17
N TYR A 189 -12.24 -10.87 7.45
CA TYR A 189 -10.80 -10.61 7.52
C TYR A 189 -10.44 -9.18 7.08
N ILE A 190 -11.06 -8.67 6.00
CA ILE A 190 -10.90 -7.29 5.54
C ILE A 190 -11.46 -6.34 6.60
N LYS A 191 -12.66 -6.65 7.13
CA LYS A 191 -13.29 -5.86 8.19
C LYS A 191 -12.39 -5.71 9.41
N ASN A 192 -11.82 -6.81 9.89
CA ASN A 192 -10.99 -6.84 11.08
C ASN A 192 -9.72 -5.99 10.92
N ILE A 193 -9.14 -5.93 9.71
CA ILE A 193 -7.98 -5.07 9.43
C ILE A 193 -8.39 -3.60 9.37
N LEU A 194 -9.45 -3.30 8.61
CA LEU A 194 -9.85 -1.91 8.33
C LEU A 194 -10.52 -1.20 9.50
N LEU A 195 -11.15 -1.95 10.40
CA LEU A 195 -11.86 -1.42 11.58
C LEU A 195 -11.11 -1.69 12.88
N ASP A 196 -9.84 -2.12 12.81
CA ASP A 196 -8.94 -2.15 13.96
C ASP A 196 -8.72 -0.73 14.49
N ASP A 197 -8.82 -0.54 15.80
CA ASP A 197 -8.74 0.80 16.43
C ASP A 197 -7.39 1.47 16.13
N GLU A 198 -6.29 0.71 16.20
CA GLU A 198 -4.96 1.22 15.88
C GLU A 198 -4.82 1.57 14.39
N PHE A 199 -5.44 0.78 13.50
CA PHE A 199 -5.47 1.09 12.07
C PHE A 199 -6.21 2.41 11.79
N ILE A 200 -7.40 2.59 12.37
CA ILE A 200 -8.20 3.81 12.22
C ILE A 200 -7.45 5.03 12.78
N ASP A 201 -6.79 4.90 13.93
CA ASP A 201 -5.98 5.97 14.52
C ASP A 201 -4.79 6.36 13.62
N LEU A 202 -4.05 5.37 13.09
CA LEU A 202 -2.96 5.61 12.13
C LEU A 202 -3.46 6.29 10.85
N TYR A 203 -4.60 5.85 10.32
CA TYR A 203 -5.21 6.45 9.14
C TYR A 203 -5.62 7.91 9.44
N GLY A 204 -6.24 8.17 10.60
CA GLY A 204 -6.59 9.51 11.07
C GLY A 204 -5.38 10.44 11.12
N LYS A 205 -4.27 9.98 11.72
CA LYS A 205 -3.01 10.75 11.77
C LYS A 205 -2.52 11.18 10.39
N ILE A 206 -2.66 10.33 9.36
CA ILE A 206 -2.25 10.66 7.99
C ILE A 206 -3.24 11.65 7.35
N VAL A 207 -4.55 11.46 7.57
CA VAL A 207 -5.58 12.36 7.04
C VAL A 207 -5.42 13.77 7.63
N ASP A 208 -5.11 13.88 8.91
CA ASP A 208 -4.92 15.15 9.64
C ASP A 208 -3.69 15.93 9.16
N LEU A 209 -2.73 15.28 8.48
CA LEU A 209 -1.63 15.99 7.82
C LEU A 209 -2.10 16.79 6.59
N GLU A 210 -3.30 16.53 6.09
CA GLU A 210 -3.92 17.13 4.89
C GLU A 210 -3.10 16.95 3.59
N VAL A 211 -2.08 16.10 3.62
CA VAL A 211 -1.16 15.85 2.50
C VAL A 211 -1.87 15.24 1.30
N PHE A 212 -2.87 14.38 1.52
CA PHE A 212 -3.69 13.81 0.44
C PHE A 212 -4.91 14.68 0.07
N GLY A 213 -5.11 15.79 0.77
CA GLY A 213 -6.22 16.73 0.57
C GLY A 213 -5.74 18.12 0.17
N ALA A 214 -5.97 19.11 1.04
CA ALA A 214 -5.76 20.53 0.75
C ALA A 214 -4.33 20.85 0.29
N LYS A 215 -3.31 20.31 0.97
CA LYS A 215 -1.89 20.61 0.65
C LYS A 215 -1.48 20.13 -0.74
N ARG A 216 -1.94 18.95 -1.13
CA ARG A 216 -1.75 18.42 -2.50
C ARG A 216 -2.44 19.30 -3.54
N HIS A 217 -3.67 19.74 -3.29
CA HIS A 217 -4.41 20.58 -4.24
C HIS A 217 -3.78 21.96 -4.44
N ILE A 218 -3.15 22.51 -3.40
CA ILE A 218 -2.44 23.79 -3.45
C ILE A 218 -1.01 23.62 -4.00
N GLY A 219 -0.51 22.38 -4.12
CA GLY A 219 0.83 22.08 -4.61
C GLY A 219 1.93 22.59 -3.67
N LYS A 220 1.69 22.52 -2.36
CA LYS A 220 2.65 22.94 -1.33
C LYS A 220 2.84 21.83 -0.32
N VAL A 221 3.86 21.00 -0.53
CA VAL A 221 4.16 19.84 0.30
C VAL A 221 5.61 19.95 0.74
N SER A 222 5.81 20.30 2.02
CA SER A 222 7.16 20.49 2.56
C SER A 222 7.87 19.15 2.81
N PHE A 223 9.19 19.22 3.00
CA PHE A 223 9.97 18.07 3.47
C PHE A 223 9.42 17.48 4.77
N ASP A 224 9.01 18.32 5.72
CA ASP A 224 8.50 17.87 7.02
C ASP A 224 7.15 17.16 6.88
N ASP A 225 6.28 17.64 5.99
CA ASP A 225 5.01 16.97 5.65
C ASP A 225 5.29 15.56 5.11
N ILE A 226 6.23 15.44 4.18
CA ILE A 226 6.64 14.15 3.62
C ILE A 226 7.25 13.25 4.68
N PHE A 227 8.17 13.77 5.48
CA PHE A 227 8.87 13.00 6.49
C PHE A 227 7.88 12.36 7.48
N LEU A 228 6.91 13.14 7.96
CA LEU A 228 5.84 12.64 8.81
C LEU A 228 4.92 11.66 8.08
N THR A 229 4.58 11.95 6.82
CA THR A 229 3.74 11.06 6.02
C THR A 229 4.42 9.71 5.83
N ARG A 230 5.70 9.67 5.46
CA ARG A 230 6.47 8.44 5.27
C ARG A 230 6.53 7.63 6.56
N LYS A 231 6.75 8.30 7.70
CA LYS A 231 6.76 7.66 9.02
C LYS A 231 5.44 6.95 9.31
N TYR A 232 4.30 7.60 9.13
CA TYR A 232 3.00 6.96 9.41
C TYR A 232 2.56 5.98 8.32
N PHE A 233 2.89 6.25 7.06
CA PHE A 233 2.47 5.44 5.92
C PHE A 233 3.28 4.15 5.81
N PHE A 234 4.61 4.24 5.87
CA PHE A 234 5.54 3.12 5.67
C PHE A 234 6.34 2.72 6.92
N GLY A 235 6.24 3.47 8.03
CA GLY A 235 7.02 3.14 9.24
C GLY A 235 8.52 3.23 9.00
N ASP A 236 8.92 4.03 8.01
CA ASP A 236 10.28 4.10 7.51
C ASP A 236 10.88 2.77 7.04
N PHE A 237 10.04 1.77 6.73
CA PHE A 237 10.40 0.36 6.48
C PHE A 237 11.16 -0.29 7.64
N VAL A 238 10.87 0.13 8.87
CA VAL A 238 11.43 -0.43 10.11
C VAL A 238 10.31 -0.70 11.12
N ASP A 239 9.43 0.28 11.33
CA ASP A 239 8.29 0.18 12.23
C ASP A 239 7.10 -0.48 11.54
N LYS A 240 6.74 -1.68 12.00
CA LYS A 240 5.59 -2.43 11.51
C LYS A 240 4.26 -1.85 11.99
N ASN A 241 4.26 -0.94 12.96
CA ASN A 241 3.09 -0.20 13.38
C ASN A 241 2.81 1.01 12.47
N CYS A 242 2.69 0.75 11.17
CA CYS A 242 2.40 1.76 10.16
C CYS A 242 1.24 1.35 9.27
N PHE A 243 0.64 2.35 8.63
CA PHE A 243 -0.61 2.20 7.87
C PHE A 243 -0.51 1.13 6.78
N PHE A 244 0.50 1.22 5.90
CA PHE A 244 0.58 0.32 4.76
C PHE A 244 0.98 -1.10 5.15
N TYR A 245 1.80 -1.28 6.20
CA TYR A 245 2.10 -2.62 6.73
C TYR A 245 0.83 -3.30 7.24
N LYS A 246 0.03 -2.61 8.05
CA LYS A 246 -1.26 -3.14 8.52
C LYS A 246 -2.23 -3.39 7.37
N LEU A 247 -2.32 -2.48 6.40
CA LEU A 247 -3.20 -2.65 5.23
C LEU A 247 -2.80 -3.86 4.38
N SER A 248 -1.49 -4.15 4.27
CA SER A 248 -0.98 -5.24 3.45
C SER A 248 -1.40 -6.63 3.92
N PHE A 249 -1.89 -6.78 5.17
CA PHE A 249 -2.45 -8.04 5.67
C PHE A 249 -3.69 -8.49 4.89
N ILE A 250 -4.32 -7.62 4.11
CA ILE A 250 -5.43 -8.01 3.23
C ILE A 250 -4.99 -9.06 2.19
N TYR A 251 -3.69 -9.13 1.85
CA TYR A 251 -3.14 -10.09 0.90
C TYR A 251 -2.86 -11.50 1.49
N GLU A 252 -2.95 -11.70 2.80
CA GLU A 252 -2.55 -12.96 3.43
C GLU A 252 -3.58 -14.10 3.35
N ILE A 253 -4.73 -13.89 2.67
CA ILE A 253 -5.88 -14.83 2.64
C ILE A 253 -6.42 -14.97 1.22
#